data_AF-R1DP19-F1
#
_entry.id   AF-R1DP19-F1
#
_cell.length_a   1.000
_cell.length_b   1.000
_cell.length_c   1.000
_cell.angle_alpha   90.00
_cell.angle_beta   90.00
_cell.angle_gamma   90.00
#
_symmetry.space_group_name_H-M   'P 1'
#
loop_
_entity.id
_entity.type
_entity.pdbx_description
1 polymer ?
#
loop_
_entity_poly.entity_id
_entity_poly.type
_entity_poly.pdbx_seq_one_letter_code
_entity_poly.pdbx_strand_id
1 'polypeptide(L)'
;MLGVMSEHVDAMHAMAHDQSGRHSTYAFAEKVAAQAVELLPPSKVTLGLPFYGRHLQTGDWKSYEDLMKPEDFPDGPSASLEADEAGGYYYNGPLTIARKVRLAASHGLQGVMVWEAGQDCREAPVWRHGKVAHVQTCPEQGPGASLLSAIRGALPPSSEGAGPH
;
A
#
# COMPACT_ATOMS: atom_id res chain seq x y z
N MET A 1 -14.46 -7.88 -26.76
CA MET A 1 -14.79 -7.57 -25.35
C MET A 1 -13.98 -6.39 -24.82
N LEU A 2 -12.67 -6.33 -25.07
CA LEU A 2 -11.77 -5.20 -24.71
C LEU A 2 -12.29 -3.79 -25.09
N GLY A 3 -12.90 -3.64 -26.28
CA GLY A 3 -13.29 -2.31 -26.81
C GLY A 3 -14.37 -1.60 -25.99
N VAL A 4 -15.43 -2.30 -25.60
CA VAL A 4 -16.60 -1.67 -24.97
C VAL A 4 -16.28 -1.16 -23.56
N MET A 5 -15.54 -1.94 -22.76
CA MET A 5 -15.19 -1.51 -21.39
C MET A 5 -14.23 -0.32 -21.39
N SER A 6 -13.26 -0.33 -22.31
CA SER A 6 -12.27 0.75 -22.43
C SER A 6 -12.90 2.10 -22.81
N GLU A 7 -14.04 2.11 -23.51
CA GLU A 7 -14.75 3.35 -23.89
C GLU A 7 -15.47 4.03 -22.71
N HIS A 8 -15.81 3.27 -21.66
CA HIS A 8 -16.68 3.74 -20.58
C HIS A 8 -16.00 3.83 -19.21
N VAL A 9 -14.75 3.37 -19.11
CA VAL A 9 -13.98 3.34 -17.87
C VAL A 9 -12.72 4.18 -18.02
N ASP A 10 -12.51 5.15 -17.13
CA ASP A 10 -11.27 5.95 -17.08
C ASP A 10 -10.14 5.22 -16.35
N ALA A 11 -10.49 4.52 -15.27
CA ALA A 11 -9.57 3.71 -14.48
C ALA A 11 -10.29 2.49 -13.88
N MET A 12 -9.61 1.35 -13.90
CA MET A 12 -9.98 0.15 -13.16
C MET A 12 -8.99 -0.04 -12.01
N HIS A 13 -9.51 -0.03 -10.79
CA HIS A 13 -8.73 -0.29 -9.60
C HIS A 13 -8.67 -1.80 -9.34
N ALA A 14 -7.58 -2.44 -9.77
CA ALA A 14 -7.39 -3.87 -9.62
C ALA A 14 -7.09 -4.22 -8.15
N MET A 15 -8.09 -4.76 -7.45
CA MET A 15 -8.01 -5.08 -6.02
C MET A 15 -7.10 -6.30 -5.77
N ALA A 16 -5.79 -6.07 -5.66
CA ALA A 16 -4.78 -7.09 -5.42
C ALA A 16 -4.62 -7.46 -3.93
N HIS A 17 -5.75 -7.61 -3.23
CA HIS A 17 -5.85 -7.94 -1.80
C HIS A 17 -7.13 -8.75 -1.49
N ASP A 18 -7.35 -9.09 -0.21
CA ASP A 18 -8.47 -9.92 0.28
C ASP A 18 -8.57 -11.35 -0.29
N GLN A 19 -7.46 -11.92 -0.79
CA GLN A 19 -7.43 -13.38 -1.02
C GLN A 19 -7.42 -14.14 0.32
N SER A 20 -7.76 -15.43 0.31
CA SER A 20 -7.72 -16.27 1.51
C SER A 20 -6.29 -16.39 2.09
N GLY A 21 -6.17 -16.42 3.42
CA GLY A 21 -4.89 -16.58 4.12
C GLY A 21 -4.05 -15.30 4.10
N ARG A 22 -2.85 -15.35 3.52
CA ARG A 22 -2.04 -14.15 3.30
C ARG A 22 -2.70 -13.27 2.24
N HIS A 23 -3.50 -12.31 2.70
CA HIS A 23 -4.51 -11.65 1.87
C HIS A 23 -3.97 -10.77 0.75
N SER A 24 -2.70 -10.37 0.79
CA SER A 24 -2.13 -9.37 -0.12
C SER A 24 -0.67 -9.69 -0.48
N THR A 25 -0.37 -10.93 -0.87
CA THR A 25 1.01 -11.30 -1.24
C THR A 25 1.52 -10.55 -2.49
N TYR A 26 2.84 -10.40 -2.63
CA TYR A 26 3.45 -9.86 -3.85
C TYR A 26 3.13 -10.73 -5.08
N ALA A 27 3.22 -12.05 -4.95
CA ALA A 27 2.91 -12.98 -6.04
C ALA A 27 1.45 -12.89 -6.51
N PHE A 28 0.51 -12.59 -5.61
CA PHE A 28 -0.88 -12.31 -5.99
C PHE A 28 -0.97 -11.00 -6.78
N ALA A 29 -0.27 -9.96 -6.35
CA ALA A 29 -0.22 -8.69 -7.07
C ALA A 29 0.36 -8.82 -8.49
N GLU A 30 1.39 -9.66 -8.70
CA GLU A 30 1.93 -9.95 -10.04
C GLU A 30 0.87 -10.57 -10.96
N LYS A 31 0.12 -11.57 -10.45
CA LYS A 31 -0.96 -12.22 -11.20
C LYS A 31 -2.07 -11.23 -11.55
N VAL A 32 -2.50 -10.42 -10.59
CA VAL A 32 -3.55 -9.41 -10.79
C VAL A 32 -3.11 -8.35 -11.80
N ALA A 33 -1.87 -7.85 -11.72
CA ALA A 33 -1.34 -6.89 -12.68
C ALA A 33 -1.28 -7.47 -14.10
N ALA A 34 -0.80 -8.71 -14.26
CA ALA A 34 -0.75 -9.40 -15.55
C ALA A 34 -2.15 -9.62 -16.15
N GLN A 35 -3.12 -10.05 -15.35
CA GLN A 35 -4.49 -10.24 -15.81
C GLN A 35 -5.19 -8.92 -16.14
N ALA A 36 -4.95 -7.86 -15.36
CA ALA A 36 -5.62 -6.57 -15.57
C ALA A 36 -5.24 -5.94 -16.92
N VAL A 37 -3.99 -6.09 -17.36
CA VAL A 37 -3.54 -5.57 -18.67
C VAL A 37 -4.06 -6.38 -19.87
N GLU A 38 -4.59 -7.58 -19.65
CA GLU A 38 -5.33 -8.34 -20.66
C GLU A 38 -6.80 -7.87 -20.78
N LEU A 39 -7.29 -7.08 -19.83
CA LEU A 39 -8.68 -6.59 -19.77
C LEU A 39 -8.82 -5.11 -20.16
N LEU A 40 -7.82 -4.28 -19.87
CA LEU A 40 -7.77 -2.86 -20.23
C LEU A 40 -6.35 -2.43 -20.59
N PRO A 41 -6.19 -1.35 -21.38
CA PRO A 41 -4.89 -0.72 -21.56
C PRO A 41 -4.24 -0.42 -20.20
N PRO A 42 -2.92 -0.65 -20.02
CA PRO A 42 -2.22 -0.38 -18.76
C PRO A 42 -2.46 1.04 -18.21
N SER A 43 -2.56 2.04 -19.08
CA SER A 43 -2.84 3.44 -18.75
C SER A 43 -4.22 3.70 -18.12
N LYS A 44 -5.10 2.69 -18.08
CA LYS A 44 -6.42 2.71 -17.42
C LYS A 44 -6.51 1.75 -16.24
N VAL A 45 -5.38 1.22 -15.77
CA VAL A 45 -5.35 0.25 -14.67
C VAL A 45 -4.50 0.81 -13.54
N THR A 46 -4.97 0.66 -12.31
CA THR A 46 -4.15 0.91 -11.11
C THR A 46 -4.08 -0.36 -10.27
N LEU A 47 -2.93 -0.60 -9.63
CA LEU A 47 -2.77 -1.72 -8.71
C LEU A 47 -3.22 -1.34 -7.28
N GLY A 48 -4.13 -2.11 -6.70
CA GLY A 48 -4.66 -1.87 -5.35
C GLY A 48 -3.69 -2.27 -4.24
N LEU A 49 -3.51 -1.39 -3.26
CA LEU A 49 -2.64 -1.54 -2.08
C LEU A 49 -3.48 -1.44 -0.80
N PRO A 50 -3.51 -2.49 0.05
CA PRO A 50 -4.23 -2.42 1.31
C PRO A 50 -3.38 -1.77 2.41
N PHE A 51 -3.99 -0.88 3.17
CA PHE A 51 -3.40 -0.26 4.37
C PHE A 51 -3.90 -0.95 5.66
N TYR A 52 -4.21 -2.23 5.57
CA TYR A 52 -4.68 -3.06 6.66
C TYR A 52 -4.12 -4.48 6.55
N GLY A 53 -4.12 -5.18 7.67
CA GLY A 53 -3.81 -6.61 7.76
C GLY A 53 -5.06 -7.46 7.97
N ARG A 54 -4.93 -8.75 7.71
CA ARG A 54 -5.92 -9.79 8.04
C ARG A 54 -5.31 -10.82 8.97
N HIS A 55 -6.02 -11.19 10.03
CA HIS A 55 -5.61 -12.25 10.93
C HIS A 55 -5.64 -13.60 10.18
N LEU A 56 -4.54 -14.34 10.23
CA LEU A 56 -4.32 -15.54 9.41
C LEU A 56 -5.29 -16.68 9.73
N GLN A 57 -5.88 -16.70 10.93
CA GLN A 57 -6.81 -17.75 11.37
C GLN A 57 -8.28 -17.32 11.31
N THR A 58 -8.59 -16.08 11.74
CA THR A 58 -9.98 -15.61 11.90
C THR A 58 -10.45 -14.78 10.71
N GLY A 59 -9.55 -14.18 9.94
CA GLY A 59 -9.87 -13.24 8.87
C GLY A 59 -10.25 -11.84 9.35
N ASP A 60 -10.17 -11.58 10.66
CA ASP A 60 -10.40 -10.24 11.23
C ASP A 60 -9.42 -9.23 10.63
N TRP A 61 -9.85 -7.99 10.45
CA TRP A 61 -9.03 -6.94 9.88
C TRP A 61 -8.50 -5.99 10.95
N LYS A 62 -7.33 -5.41 10.71
CA LYS A 62 -6.74 -4.38 11.57
C LYS A 62 -6.01 -3.34 10.71
N SER A 63 -6.16 -2.05 11.04
CA SER A 63 -5.46 -0.97 10.32
C SER A 63 -3.94 -1.11 10.45
N TYR A 64 -3.17 -0.58 9.48
CA TYR A 64 -1.72 -0.54 9.59
C TYR A 64 -1.27 0.28 10.81
N GLU A 65 -1.94 1.40 11.10
CA GLU A 65 -1.74 2.19 12.32
C GLU A 65 -1.85 1.34 13.60
N ASP A 66 -2.87 0.49 13.72
CA ASP A 66 -3.04 -0.36 14.91
C ASP A 66 -2.09 -1.57 14.90
N LEU A 67 -1.55 -1.96 13.76
CA LEU A 67 -0.51 -2.99 13.68
C LEU A 67 0.85 -2.46 14.18
N MET A 68 1.09 -1.15 14.06
CA MET A 68 2.34 -0.52 14.51
C MET A 68 2.45 -0.33 16.02
N LYS A 69 1.37 -0.56 16.78
CA LYS A 69 1.32 -0.42 18.24
C LYS A 69 1.89 -1.66 18.91
N PRO A 70 3.13 -1.64 19.45
CA PRO A 70 3.77 -2.83 19.99
C PRO A 70 3.02 -3.40 21.20
N GLU A 71 2.29 -2.55 21.92
CA GLU A 71 1.52 -2.94 23.11
C GLU A 71 0.37 -3.91 22.79
N ASP A 72 -0.11 -3.91 21.54
CA ASP A 72 -1.19 -4.80 21.10
C ASP A 72 -0.71 -6.23 20.85
N PHE A 73 0.61 -6.48 20.84
CA PHE A 73 1.22 -7.78 20.55
C PHE A 73 2.34 -8.16 21.52
N PRO A 74 2.04 -8.33 22.82
CA PRO A 74 3.05 -8.54 23.86
C PRO A 74 3.85 -9.85 23.70
N ASP A 75 3.24 -10.88 23.09
CA ASP A 75 3.82 -12.22 22.95
C ASP A 75 4.22 -12.56 21.49
N GLY A 76 4.13 -11.60 20.56
CA GLY A 76 4.37 -11.81 19.12
C GLY A 76 5.50 -10.94 18.56
N PRO A 77 5.96 -11.21 17.33
CA PRO A 77 6.86 -10.29 16.65
C PRO A 77 6.15 -8.95 16.48
N SER A 78 6.77 -7.88 16.98
CA SER A 78 6.29 -6.51 16.75
C SER A 78 6.36 -6.21 15.26
N ALA A 79 5.40 -5.43 14.77
CA ALA A 79 5.45 -4.97 13.40
C ALA A 79 6.74 -4.15 13.17
N SER A 80 7.36 -4.37 12.03
CA SER A 80 8.55 -3.64 11.59
C SER A 80 8.38 -3.19 10.15
N LEU A 81 9.24 -2.26 9.72
CA LEU A 81 9.21 -1.69 8.37
C LEU A 81 9.53 -2.75 7.28
N GLU A 82 10.16 -3.85 7.68
CA GLU A 82 10.61 -4.93 6.81
C GLU A 82 9.73 -6.19 6.93
N ALA A 83 8.78 -6.20 7.87
CA ALA A 83 7.88 -7.30 8.12
C ALA A 83 6.53 -7.12 7.40
N ASP A 84 5.96 -8.26 6.99
CA ASP A 84 4.59 -8.37 6.49
C ASP A 84 3.70 -9.17 7.48
N GLU A 85 4.22 -9.52 8.66
CA GLU A 85 3.49 -10.27 9.68
C GLU A 85 3.78 -9.75 11.09
N ALA A 86 2.73 -9.56 11.87
CA ALA A 86 2.79 -9.17 13.28
C ALA A 86 1.55 -9.67 14.01
N GLY A 87 1.72 -10.25 15.20
CA GLY A 87 0.58 -10.63 16.04
C GLY A 87 -0.47 -11.54 15.41
N GLY A 88 -0.06 -12.43 14.49
CA GLY A 88 -0.98 -13.30 13.74
C GLY A 88 -1.68 -12.64 12.54
N TYR A 89 -1.42 -11.35 12.27
CA TYR A 89 -1.91 -10.64 11.09
C TYR A 89 -0.88 -10.68 9.97
N TYR A 90 -1.34 -10.90 8.73
CA TYR A 90 -0.57 -10.63 7.52
C TYR A 90 -0.99 -9.28 6.93
N TYR A 91 -0.01 -8.42 6.64
CA TYR A 91 -0.19 -7.09 6.06
C TYR A 91 0.86 -6.82 4.98
N ASN A 92 0.92 -5.61 4.44
CA ASN A 92 2.03 -5.19 3.58
C ASN A 92 2.78 -4.05 4.28
N GLY A 93 4.00 -4.33 4.71
CA GLY A 93 4.89 -3.31 5.26
C GLY A 93 5.41 -2.36 4.17
N PRO A 94 6.09 -1.28 4.56
CA PRO A 94 6.68 -0.29 3.66
C PRO A 94 7.49 -0.89 2.51
N LEU A 95 8.32 -1.91 2.79
CA LEU A 95 9.12 -2.57 1.77
C LEU A 95 8.24 -3.25 0.70
N THR A 96 7.21 -4.01 1.11
CA THR A 96 6.30 -4.69 0.18
C THR A 96 5.44 -3.69 -0.59
N ILE A 97 4.96 -2.62 0.06
CA ILE A 97 4.25 -1.52 -0.61
C ILE A 97 5.14 -0.91 -1.70
N ALA A 98 6.38 -0.52 -1.38
CA ALA A 98 7.30 0.06 -2.36
C ALA A 98 7.58 -0.89 -3.53
N ARG A 99 7.73 -2.20 -3.26
CA ARG A 99 7.87 -3.23 -4.32
C ARG A 99 6.64 -3.30 -5.22
N LYS A 100 5.43 -3.22 -4.67
CA LYS A 100 4.19 -3.21 -5.46
C LYS A 100 4.03 -1.94 -6.30
N VAL A 101 4.49 -0.78 -5.82
CA VAL A 101 4.55 0.43 -6.66
C VAL A 101 5.48 0.22 -7.85
N ARG A 102 6.67 -0.37 -7.63
CA ARG A 102 7.61 -0.70 -8.72
C ARG A 102 7.04 -1.71 -9.70
N LEU A 103 6.26 -2.69 -9.22
CA LEU A 103 5.53 -3.63 -10.07
C LEU A 103 4.49 -2.90 -10.94
N ALA A 104 3.70 -1.99 -10.37
CA ALA A 104 2.76 -1.20 -11.15
C ALA A 104 3.47 -0.39 -12.25
N ALA A 105 4.60 0.24 -11.90
CA ALA A 105 5.42 0.98 -12.86
C ALA A 105 6.01 0.07 -13.95
N SER A 106 6.51 -1.14 -13.61
CA SER A 106 7.10 -2.05 -14.60
C SER A 106 6.08 -2.59 -15.61
N HIS A 107 4.81 -2.65 -15.23
CA HIS A 107 3.69 -3.00 -16.12
C HIS A 107 3.14 -1.79 -16.90
N GLY A 108 3.67 -0.58 -16.69
CA GLY A 108 3.15 0.65 -17.31
C GLY A 108 1.74 1.01 -16.85
N LEU A 109 1.35 0.58 -15.64
CA LEU A 109 0.04 0.90 -15.08
C LEU A 109 -0.09 2.41 -14.84
N GLN A 110 -1.32 2.92 -14.82
CA GLN A 110 -1.63 4.33 -14.50
C GLN A 110 -1.10 4.74 -13.11
N GLY A 111 -1.00 3.78 -12.19
CA GLY A 111 -0.44 3.99 -10.85
C GLY A 111 -0.92 2.94 -9.86
N VAL A 112 -1.12 3.38 -8.62
CA VAL A 112 -1.63 2.56 -7.52
C VAL A 112 -2.89 3.18 -6.91
N MET A 113 -3.75 2.35 -6.36
CA MET A 113 -4.93 2.74 -5.59
C MET A 113 -4.74 2.27 -4.15
N VAL A 114 -5.16 3.05 -3.15
CA VAL A 114 -4.99 2.73 -1.73
C VAL A 114 -6.35 2.44 -1.09
N TRP A 115 -6.45 1.34 -0.35
CA TRP A 115 -7.60 0.99 0.49
C TRP A 115 -7.19 0.78 1.96
N GLU A 116 -7.49 1.68 2.89
CA GLU A 116 -7.78 3.09 2.63
C GLU A 116 -6.83 4.02 3.38
N ALA A 117 -6.67 5.24 2.89
CA ALA A 117 -5.64 6.17 3.36
C ALA A 117 -5.71 6.47 4.87
N GLY A 118 -6.90 6.41 5.47
CA GLY A 118 -7.10 6.64 6.92
C GLY A 118 -6.53 5.54 7.82
N GLN A 119 -6.09 4.41 7.25
CA GLN A 119 -5.55 3.28 8.00
C GLN A 119 -4.02 3.32 8.12
N ASP A 120 -3.35 4.28 7.48
CA ASP A 120 -1.90 4.47 7.60
C ASP A 120 -1.52 5.04 8.98
N CYS A 121 -0.27 4.83 9.39
CA CYS A 121 0.28 5.47 10.57
C CYS A 121 0.73 6.91 10.27
N ARG A 122 0.79 7.75 11.30
CA ARG A 122 1.25 9.15 11.22
C ARG A 122 2.68 9.26 11.68
N GLU A 123 3.57 9.72 10.80
CA GLU A 123 5.00 9.91 11.08
C GLU A 123 5.27 11.12 11.99
N ALA A 124 4.35 12.08 12.07
CA ALA A 124 4.48 13.28 12.88
C ALA A 124 3.13 13.71 13.47
N PRO A 125 3.13 14.45 14.59
CA PRO A 125 1.90 15.00 15.14
C PRO A 125 1.32 16.09 14.23
N VAL A 126 -0.01 16.12 14.14
CA VAL A 126 -0.76 17.16 13.41
C VAL A 126 -1.20 18.22 14.40
N TRP A 127 -0.89 19.48 14.09
CA TRP A 127 -1.24 20.63 14.93
C TRP A 127 -2.41 21.40 14.33
N ARG A 128 -3.40 21.76 15.17
CA ARG A 128 -4.52 22.61 14.79
C ARG A 128 -4.76 23.66 15.87
N HIS A 129 -4.74 24.94 15.50
CA HIS A 129 -4.89 26.07 16.43
C HIS A 129 -3.94 26.02 17.64
N GLY A 130 -2.67 25.67 17.43
CA GLY A 130 -1.67 25.58 18.49
C GLY A 130 -1.82 24.40 19.45
N LYS A 131 -2.75 23.47 19.18
CA LYS A 131 -2.92 22.22 19.93
C LYS A 131 -2.63 21.01 19.05
N VAL A 132 -2.10 19.94 19.65
CA VAL A 132 -1.98 18.65 18.95
C VAL A 132 -3.37 18.11 18.69
N ALA A 133 -3.74 18.00 17.41
CA ALA A 133 -4.99 17.40 16.97
C ALA A 133 -4.87 15.88 16.80
N HIS A 134 -3.72 15.43 16.29
CA HIS A 134 -3.39 14.01 16.17
C HIS A 134 -1.95 13.77 16.60
N VAL A 135 -1.72 12.72 17.37
CA VAL A 135 -0.38 12.29 17.78
C VAL A 135 0.30 11.50 16.66
N GLN A 136 1.62 11.44 16.71
CA GLN A 136 2.41 10.48 15.94
C GLN A 136 2.03 9.06 16.37
N THR A 137 1.96 8.15 15.41
CA THR A 137 1.60 6.73 15.62
C THR A 137 2.51 5.77 14.88
N CYS A 138 3.31 6.25 13.92
CA CYS A 138 4.39 5.43 13.37
C CYS A 138 5.52 5.26 14.39
N PRO A 139 6.22 4.11 14.39
CA PRO A 139 7.41 3.92 15.22
C PRO A 139 8.48 4.98 14.95
N GLU A 140 9.23 5.39 15.98
CA GLU A 140 10.40 6.28 15.85
C GLU A 140 11.59 5.53 15.23
N GLN A 141 11.48 5.15 13.96
CA GLN A 141 12.51 4.41 13.21
C GLN A 141 13.07 5.19 12.00
N GLY A 142 12.80 6.50 11.94
CA GLY A 142 13.22 7.37 10.84
C GLY A 142 12.17 7.51 9.72
N PRO A 143 12.47 8.28 8.66
CA PRO A 143 11.54 8.51 7.56
C PRO A 143 11.21 7.23 6.79
N GLY A 144 9.97 7.10 6.30
CA GLY A 144 9.53 5.93 5.54
C GLY A 144 8.77 4.87 6.35
N ALA A 145 8.33 5.22 7.55
CA ALA A 145 7.57 4.32 8.41
C ALA A 145 6.10 4.17 7.98
N SER A 146 5.53 5.21 7.38
CA SER A 146 4.18 5.18 6.80
C SER A 146 4.16 4.55 5.41
N LEU A 147 3.04 3.95 5.05
CA LEU A 147 2.84 3.34 3.74
C LEU A 147 2.75 4.41 2.63
N LEU A 148 2.23 5.60 2.92
CA LEU A 148 2.25 6.73 2.00
C LEU A 148 3.67 7.23 1.71
N SER A 149 4.53 7.32 2.73
CA SER A 149 5.95 7.63 2.52
C SER A 149 6.63 6.55 1.68
N ALA A 150 6.30 5.28 1.90
CA ALA A 150 6.81 4.18 1.09
C ALA A 150 6.39 4.29 -0.39
N ILE A 151 5.14 4.68 -0.68
CA ILE A 151 4.66 4.95 -2.04
C ILE A 151 5.46 6.10 -2.67
N ARG A 152 5.59 7.22 -1.96
CA ARG A 152 6.30 8.41 -2.45
C ARG A 152 7.77 8.12 -2.76
N GLY A 153 8.43 7.29 -1.95
CA GLY A 153 9.84 6.94 -2.11
C GLY A 153 10.13 5.75 -3.03
N ALA A 154 9.10 5.09 -3.58
CA ALA A 154 9.29 3.83 -4.30
C ALA A 154 10.01 3.99 -5.64
N LEU A 155 9.81 5.12 -6.32
CA LEU A 155 10.37 5.43 -7.63
C LEU A 155 11.34 6.62 -7.52
N PRO A 156 12.44 6.63 -8.29
CA PRO A 156 13.30 7.80 -8.38
C PRO A 156 12.49 8.99 -8.94
N PRO A 157 12.84 10.24 -8.57
CA PRO A 157 12.23 11.41 -9.19
C PRO A 157 12.40 11.34 -10.71
N SER A 158 11.33 11.60 -11.45
CA SER A 158 11.35 11.63 -12.91
C SER A 158 12.37 12.69 -13.38
N SER A 159 13.19 12.33 -14.37
CA SER A 159 14.17 13.24 -15.01
C SER A 159 13.52 14.32 -15.91
N GLU A 160 12.19 14.46 -15.88
CA GLU A 160 11.47 15.51 -16.59
C GLU A 160 11.67 16.87 -15.89
N GLY A 161 12.76 17.53 -16.27
CA GLY A 161 13.14 18.85 -15.77
C GLY A 161 14.44 19.42 -16.36
N ALA A 162 15.23 18.62 -17.11
CA ALA A 162 16.35 19.12 -17.90
C ALA A 162 15.85 19.64 -19.27
N GLY A 163 15.08 20.72 -19.26
CA GLY A 163 14.86 21.51 -20.48
C GLY A 163 16.19 22.15 -20.92
N PRO A 164 16.47 22.29 -22.23
CA PRO A 164 17.70 22.93 -22.68
C PRO A 164 17.71 24.40 -22.24
N HIS A 165 18.76 24.78 -21.50
CA HIS A 165 19.14 26.17 -21.28
C HIS A 165 19.54 26.84 -22.59
#